data_AF-A0A538QYU5-F1
#
_entry.id   AF-A0A538QYU5-F1
#
_cell.length_a   1.000
_cell.length_b   1.000
_cell.length_c   1.000
_cell.angle_alpha   90.00
_cell.angle_beta   90.00
_cell.angle_gamma   90.00
#
_symmetry.space_group_name_H-M   'P 1'
#
loop_
_entity.id
_entity.type
_entity.pdbx_description
1 polymer ?
#
loop_
_entity_poly.entity_id
_entity_poly.type
_entity_poly.pdbx_seq_one_letter_code
_entity_poly.pdbx_strand_id
1 'polypeptide(L)' 'MSTKTKLRIKVRDRVRFHLGAHVVTGTVVEDLGMIGVGAEQLVRVEVPFTDTEPQVFAIPATFLTPAPVGARRPLSR' A
#
# COMPACT_ATOMS: atom_id res chain seq x y z
N MET A 1 23.06 0.93 -15.64
CA MET A 1 22.22 -0.07 -14.94
C MET A 1 21.81 0.53 -13.61
N SER A 2 20.60 1.11 -13.53
CA SER A 2 20.15 1.78 -12.30
C SER A 2 19.72 0.72 -11.29
N THR A 3 20.45 0.58 -10.20
CA THR A 3 20.12 -0.27 -9.05
C THR A 3 18.80 0.22 -8.46
N LYS A 4 17.68 -0.33 -8.95
CA LYS A 4 16.38 -0.22 -8.28
C LYS A 4 16.51 -0.95 -6.96
N THR A 5 16.95 -0.25 -5.92
CA THR A 5 16.80 -0.69 -4.53
C THR A 5 15.33 -1.12 -4.40
N LYS A 6 15.08 -2.43 -4.26
CA LYS A 6 13.76 -2.97 -3.97
C LYS A 6 13.30 -2.26 -2.70
N LEU A 7 12.44 -1.26 -2.86
CA LEU A 7 11.99 -0.44 -1.76
C LEU A 7 11.17 -1.37 -0.86
N ARG A 8 11.68 -1.67 0.33
CA ARG A 8 11.02 -2.57 1.26
C ARG A 8 9.90 -1.80 1.94
N ILE A 9 8.67 -2.21 1.67
CA ILE A 9 7.45 -1.63 2.26
C ILE A 9 7.40 -2.05 3.73
N LYS A 10 7.07 -1.11 4.62
CA LYS A 10 7.01 -1.32 6.07
C LYS A 10 5.61 -1.03 6.60
N VAL A 11 5.31 -1.61 7.76
CA VAL A 11 4.10 -1.26 8.53
C VAL A 11 4.09 0.24 8.82
N ARG A 12 2.91 0.87 8.68
CA ARG A 12 2.63 2.31 8.70
C ARG A 12 3.03 3.09 7.46
N ASP A 13 3.64 2.47 6.45
CA ASP A 13 3.85 3.16 5.18
C ASP A 13 2.49 3.46 4.53
N ARG A 14 2.35 4.69 4.02
CA ARG A 14 1.27 4.99 3.09
C ARG A 14 1.68 4.53 1.70
N VAL A 15 0.78 3.82 1.05
CA VAL A 15 1.01 3.22 -0.27
C VAL A 15 -0.15 3.51 -1.20
N ARG A 16 0.14 3.54 -2.49
CA ARG A 16 -0.85 3.54 -3.57
C ARG A 16 -0.74 2.26 -4.37
N PHE A 17 -1.88 1.77 -4.81
CA PHE A 17 -1.98 0.60 -5.68
C PHE A 17 -3.22 0.71 -6.56
N HIS A 18 -3.24 -0.10 -7.63
CA HIS A 18 -4.40 -0.19 -8.50
C HIS A 18 -5.39 -1.21 -7.93
N LEU A 19 -6.65 -0.79 -7.77
CA LEU A 19 -7.80 -1.65 -7.50
C LEU A 19 -8.73 -1.54 -8.71
N GLY A 20 -8.61 -2.50 -9.64
CA GLY A 20 -9.25 -2.40 -10.96
C GLY A 20 -8.76 -1.16 -11.73
N ALA A 21 -9.69 -0.31 -12.18
CA ALA A 21 -9.39 0.93 -12.90
C ALA A 21 -8.99 2.11 -11.99
N HIS A 22 -9.11 1.95 -10.67
CA HIS A 22 -8.89 3.05 -9.72
C HIS A 22 -7.53 2.95 -9.03
N VAL A 23 -6.89 4.09 -8.81
CA VAL A 23 -5.72 4.18 -7.92
C VAL A 23 -6.22 4.54 -6.53
N VAL A 24 -5.98 3.65 -5.57
CA VAL A 24 -6.39 3.82 -4.17
C VAL A 24 -5.16 4.08 -3.31
N THR A 25 -5.37 4.82 -2.21
CA THR A 25 -4.34 5.02 -1.19
C THR A 25 -4.74 4.30 0.08
N GLY A 26 -3.80 3.57 0.68
CA GLY A 26 -4.00 2.87 1.93
C GLY A 26 -2.78 2.96 2.84
N THR A 27 -2.90 2.36 4.01
CA THR A 27 -1.85 2.27 5.01
C THR A 27 -1.50 0.82 5.24
N VAL A 28 -0.21 0.49 5.25
CA VAL A 28 0.24 -0.86 5.58
C VAL A 28 0.01 -1.10 7.06
N VAL A 29 -0.79 -2.10 7.39
CA VAL A 29 -1.15 -2.45 8.78
C VAL A 29 -0.43 -3.70 9.27
N GLU A 30 0.02 -4.57 8.37
CA GLU A 30 0.71 -5.81 8.72
C GLU A 30 1.72 -6.21 7.64
N ASP A 31 2.87 -6.72 8.06
CA ASP A 31 3.85 -7.40 7.18
C ASP A 31 3.68 -8.91 7.37
N LEU A 32 3.21 -9.59 6.32
CA LEU A 32 2.98 -11.05 6.35
C LEU A 32 4.25 -11.82 5.99
N GLY A 33 5.37 -11.12 5.74
CA GLY A 33 6.64 -11.73 5.41
C GLY A 33 6.78 -12.06 3.93
N MET A 34 7.79 -12.87 3.63
CA MET A 34 8.13 -13.27 2.27
C MET A 34 7.33 -14.50 1.84
N ILE A 35 6.69 -14.43 0.67
CA ILE A 35 5.92 -15.52 0.07
C ILE A 35 6.53 -15.95 -1.28
N GLY A 36 6.28 -17.21 -1.65
CA GLY A 36 6.58 -17.77 -2.96
C GLY A 36 8.07 -17.98 -3.29
N VAL A 37 8.31 -18.54 -4.48
CA VAL A 37 9.66 -18.70 -5.04
C VAL A 37 10.11 -17.36 -5.62
N GLY A 38 11.05 -16.69 -4.94
CA GLY A 38 11.48 -15.33 -5.30
C GLY A 38 11.47 -14.32 -4.15
N ALA A 39 11.04 -14.74 -2.95
CA ALA A 39 11.00 -13.95 -1.72
C ALA A 39 10.29 -12.61 -1.92
N GLU A 40 9.05 -12.67 -2.38
CA GLU A 40 8.21 -11.49 -2.55
C GLU A 40 7.54 -11.13 -1.22
N GLN A 41 7.65 -9.89 -0.78
CA GLN A 41 7.03 -9.45 0.47
C GLN A 41 5.51 -9.31 0.27
N LEU A 42 4.71 -9.93 1.14
CA LEU A 42 3.26 -9.74 1.20
C LEU A 42 2.92 -8.85 2.39
N VAL A 43 2.06 -7.87 2.18
CA VAL A 43 1.62 -6.96 3.25
C VAL A 43 0.10 -6.81 3.25
N ARG A 44 -0.48 -6.48 4.41
CA ARG A 44 -1.88 -6.02 4.48
C ARG A 44 -1.94 -4.52 4.43
N VAL A 45 -2.79 -4.02 3.54
CA VAL A 45 -3.05 -2.60 3.35
C VAL A 45 -4.50 -2.31 3.70
N GLU A 46 -4.70 -1.41 4.65
CA GLU A 46 -5.99 -0.87 5.01
C GLU A 46 -6.32 0.35 4.15
N VAL A 47 -7.50 0.34 3.53
CA VAL A 47 -8.03 1.44 2.73
C VAL A 47 -9.24 2.02 3.44
N PRO A 48 -9.25 3.34 3.73
CA PRO A 48 -10.41 4.03 4.27
C PRO A 48 -11.42 4.27 3.14
N PHE A 49 -12.20 3.25 2.78
CA PHE A 49 -13.22 3.36 1.73
C PHE A 49 -14.50 4.02 2.27
N THR A 50 -14.89 3.69 3.51
CA THR A 50 -15.94 4.38 4.28
C THR A 50 -15.46 4.60 5.71
N ASP A 51 -16.01 5.61 6.39
CA ASP A 51 -15.62 5.96 7.77
C ASP A 51 -16.00 4.88 8.81
N THR A 52 -16.87 3.94 8.45
CA THR A 52 -17.39 2.91 9.36
C THR A 52 -16.82 1.52 9.10
N GLU A 53 -16.30 1.24 7.89
CA GLU A 53 -15.81 -0.08 7.51
C GLU A 53 -14.52 0.03 6.68
N PRO A 54 -13.34 0.00 7.32
CA PRO A 54 -12.08 -0.07 6.61
C PRO A 54 -11.97 -1.40 5.85
N GLN A 55 -11.54 -1.35 4.59
CA GLN A 55 -11.27 -2.55 3.80
C GLN A 55 -9.79 -2.91 3.88
N VAL A 56 -9.50 -4.19 4.13
CA VAL A 56 -8.13 -4.70 4.25
C VAL A 56 -7.83 -5.64 3.09
N PHE A 57 -6.71 -5.39 2.40
CA PHE A 57 -6.26 -6.17 1.26
C PHE A 57 -4.88 -6.76 1.53
N ALA A 58 -4.68 -8.03 1.19
CA ALA A 58 -3.34 -8.64 1.14
C ALA A 58 -2.75 -8.43 -0.26
N ILE A 59 -1.66 -7.67 -0.35
CA ILE A 59 -1.09 -7.22 -1.63
C ILE A 59 0.43 -7.45 -1.61
N PRO A 60 1.01 -8.01 -2.69
CA PRO A 60 2.46 -8.09 -2.78
C PRO A 60 3.09 -6.69 -2.89
N ALA A 61 4.17 -6.46 -2.15
CA ALA A 61 4.82 -5.16 -2.04
C ALA A 61 5.30 -4.59 -3.38
N THR A 62 5.49 -5.44 -4.39
CA THR A 62 5.88 -5.04 -5.76
C THR A 62 4.80 -4.26 -6.50
N PHE A 63 3.53 -4.44 -6.13
CA PHE A 63 2.39 -3.70 -6.70
C PHE A 63 2.12 -2.38 -5.97
N LEU A 64 2.87 -2.10 -4.90
CA LEU A 64 2.71 -0.91 -4.09
C LEU A 64 3.71 0.16 -4.49
N THR A 65 3.24 1.41 -4.47
CA THR A 65 4.09 2.59 -4.64
C THR A 65 3.97 3.47 -3.39
N PRO A 66 5.07 4.04 -2.85
CA PRO A 66 4.97 4.96 -1.73
C PRO A 66 4.06 6.14 -2.05
N ALA A 67 3.13 6.45 -1.15
CA ALA A 67 2.35 7.67 -1.23
C ALA A 67 3.02 8.77 -0.40
N PRO A 68 3.11 10.01 -0.89
CA PRO A 68 3.59 11.13 -0.09
C PRO A 68 2.75 11.32 1.16
N VAL A 69 3.43 11.54 2.29
CA VAL A 69 2.83 11.95 3.56
C VAL A 69 2.38 13.40 3.40
N GLY A 70 1.13 13.64 3.00
CA GLY A 70 0.63 15.02 2.96
C GLY A 70 -0.48 15.42 2.00
N ALA A 71 -1.22 14.50 1.37
CA ALA A 71 -2.48 14.90 0.73
C ALA A 71 -3.64 14.76 1.73
N ARG A 72 -3.70 15.66 2.72
CA ARG A 72 -5.01 16.06 3.26
C ARG A 72 -5.74 16.68 2.08
N ARG A 73 -6.72 15.99 1.49
CA ARG A 73 -7.72 16.68 0.67
C ARG A 73 -8.37 17.71 1.60
N PRO A 74 -8.35 19.02 1.30
CA PRO A 74 -9.33 19.90 1.92
C PRO A 74 -10.70 19.38 1.47
N LEU A 75 -11.55 19.03 2.44
CA LEU A 75 -12.97 18.92 2.18
C LEU A 75 -13.39 20.28 1.63
N SER A 76 -13.73 20.32 0.34
CA SER A 76 -14.29 21.49 -0.31
C SER A 76 -15.51 21.95 0.49
N ARG A 77 -15.51 23.22 0.86
CA ARG A 77 -16.51 23.90 1.66
C ARG A 77 -17.83 24.06 0.90
#